data_AF-A0AAD5MUB5-F1
#
_entry.id   AF-A0AAD5MUB5-F1
#
_cell.length_a   1.000
_cell.length_b   1.000
_cell.length_c   1.000
_cell.angle_alpha   90.00
_cell.angle_beta   90.00
_cell.angle_gamma   90.00
#
_symmetry.space_group_name_H-M   'P 1'
#
loop_
_entity.id
_entity.type
_entity.pdbx_description
1 polymer ?
#
loop_
_entity_poly.entity_id
_entity_poly.type
_entity_poly.pdbx_seq_one_letter_code
_entity_poly.pdbx_strand_id
1 'polypeptide(L)'
;MNLKSSVTTLLENSLNYVFMRYSFEGDPRMILLDFGASRSYGKNFVDGCTKLVKAASERDARKILEMSREIGLLSGYESSIMEKAHVESVLIMGRR
;
A
#
# COMPACT_ATOMS: atom_id res chain seq x y z
N MET A 1 -1.71 33.08 -10.93
CA MET A 1 -1.95 32.06 -9.88
C MET A 1 -2.00 30.70 -10.57
N ASN A 2 -0.94 29.91 -10.46
CA ASN A 2 -0.84 28.59 -11.10
C ASN A 2 -1.40 27.55 -10.11
N LEU A 3 -2.59 27.00 -10.39
CA LEU A 3 -3.11 25.87 -9.63
C LEU A 3 -2.21 24.66 -9.92
N LYS A 4 -1.34 24.31 -8.98
CA LYS A 4 -0.75 22.96 -8.95
C LYS A 4 -1.90 22.00 -8.69
N SER A 5 -2.32 21.27 -9.72
CA SER A 5 -3.25 20.15 -9.58
C SER A 5 -2.59 19.11 -8.68
N SER A 6 -2.92 19.12 -7.40
CA SER A 6 -2.51 18.07 -6.48
C SER A 6 -3.32 16.83 -6.87
N VAL A 7 -2.72 15.95 -7.66
CA VAL A 7 -3.33 14.66 -8.01
C VAL A 7 -3.39 13.84 -6.73
N THR A 8 -4.56 13.82 -6.12
CA THR A 8 -4.83 13.03 -4.93
C THR A 8 -5.18 11.60 -5.36
N THR A 9 -4.42 10.61 -4.88
CA THR A 9 -4.68 9.21 -5.19
C THR A 9 -5.72 8.65 -4.22
N LEU A 10 -6.79 8.07 -4.75
CA LEU A 10 -7.78 7.33 -3.97
C LEU A 10 -7.36 5.86 -3.83
N LEU A 11 -7.34 5.36 -2.59
CA LEU A 11 -7.12 3.95 -2.28
C LEU A 11 -8.27 3.43 -1.44
N GLU A 12 -8.84 2.30 -1.89
CA GLU A 12 -9.78 1.49 -1.11
C GLU A 12 -9.02 0.73 -0.01
N ASN A 13 -9.35 0.99 1.25
CA ASN A 13 -8.59 0.45 2.39
C ASN A 13 -9.18 -0.84 2.95
N SER A 14 -10.36 -1.24 2.49
CA SER A 14 -11.01 -2.48 2.88
C SER A 14 -11.95 -2.95 1.78
N LEU A 15 -11.48 -3.87 0.95
CA LEU A 15 -12.33 -4.52 -0.03
C LEU A 15 -13.34 -5.41 0.68
N ASN A 16 -14.62 -5.16 0.45
CA ASN A 16 -15.69 -6.00 0.98
C ASN A 16 -16.02 -7.09 -0.04
N TYR A 17 -15.45 -8.29 0.15
CA TYR A 17 -15.54 -9.41 -0.80
C TYR A 17 -16.97 -9.84 -1.12
N VAL A 18 -17.94 -9.60 -0.22
CA VAL A 18 -19.37 -9.90 -0.43
C VAL A 18 -19.95 -9.08 -1.60
N PHE A 19 -19.38 -7.90 -1.89
CA PHE A 19 -19.85 -7.00 -2.94
C PHE A 19 -19.10 -7.14 -4.27
N MET A 20 -18.19 -8.11 -4.41
CA MET A 20 -17.52 -8.44 -5.67
C MET A 20 -18.33 -9.50 -6.41
N ARG A 21 -18.87 -9.17 -7.61
CA ARG A 21 -19.55 -10.15 -8.48
C ARG A 21 -18.69 -10.50 -9.69
N TYR A 22 -18.66 -11.79 -10.03
CA TYR A 22 -18.16 -12.28 -11.31
C TYR A 22 -19.32 -12.44 -12.30
N SER A 23 -19.18 -11.89 -13.52
CA SER A 23 -20.13 -12.13 -14.61
C SER A 23 -19.83 -13.46 -15.31
N PHE A 24 -20.86 -14.26 -15.58
CA PHE A 24 -20.77 -15.53 -16.30
C PHE A 24 -21.48 -15.42 -17.66
N GLU A 25 -20.93 -14.60 -18.56
CA GLU A 25 -21.23 -14.67 -19.99
C GLU A 25 -19.98 -14.26 -20.77
N GLY A 26 -19.35 -15.24 -21.43
CA GLY A 26 -18.19 -15.08 -22.31
C GLY A 26 -16.88 -14.81 -21.56
N ASP A 27 -16.74 -13.61 -21.00
CA ASP A 27 -15.51 -13.11 -20.39
C ASP A 27 -15.65 -12.88 -18.88
N PRO A 28 -14.70 -13.35 -18.05
CA PRO A 28 -14.72 -13.10 -16.62
C PRO A 28 -14.54 -11.60 -16.35
N ARG A 29 -15.60 -10.96 -15.83
CA ARG A 29 -15.58 -9.57 -15.40
C ARG A 29 -15.77 -9.47 -13.90
N MET A 30 -14.92 -8.67 -13.25
CA MET A 30 -15.05 -8.31 -11.84
C MET A 30 -15.80 -6.99 -11.73
N ILE A 31 -16.94 -6.99 -11.04
CA ILE A 31 -17.73 -5.78 -10.78
C ILE A 31 -17.48 -5.34 -9.34
N LEU A 32 -16.98 -4.11 -9.18
CA LEU A 32 -16.78 -3.46 -7.88
C LEU A 32 -17.97 -2.54 -7.58
N LEU A 33 -18.75 -2.87 -6.55
CA LEU A 33 -20.00 -2.17 -6.23
C LEU A 33 -19.87 -1.16 -5.08
N ASP A 34 -18.81 -1.28 -4.27
CA ASP A 34 -18.63 -0.46 -3.07
C ASP A 34 -17.32 0.33 -3.15
N PHE A 35 -17.43 1.64 -2.95
CA PHE A 35 -16.31 2.59 -2.83
C PHE A 35 -16.34 3.36 -1.49
N GLY A 36 -17.12 2.88 -0.52
CA GLY A 36 -17.39 3.56 0.75
C GLY A 36 -16.18 3.66 1.67
N ALA A 37 -15.12 2.87 1.45
CA ALA A 37 -13.88 2.90 2.21
C ALA A 37 -12.70 3.54 1.45
N SER A 38 -12.98 4.19 0.31
CA SER A 38 -12.03 4.99 -0.45
C SER A 38 -11.52 6.15 0.40
N ARG A 39 -10.20 6.23 0.55
CA ARG A 39 -9.55 7.38 1.17
C ARG A 39 -8.56 8.03 0.22
N SER A 40 -8.49 9.35 0.31
CA SER A 40 -7.48 10.16 -0.36
C SER A 40 -6.15 10.08 0.41
N TYR A 41 -5.08 9.73 -0.29
CA TYR A 41 -3.73 9.73 0.25
C TYR A 41 -2.86 10.77 -0.44
N GLY A 42 -1.97 11.39 0.33
CA GLY A 42 -0.98 12.33 -0.18
C GLY A 42 0.07 11.63 -1.04
N LYS A 43 0.57 12.34 -2.06
CA LYS A 43 1.56 11.83 -3.02
C LYS A 43 2.81 11.24 -2.33
N ASN A 44 3.30 11.89 -1.27
CA ASN A 44 4.49 11.44 -0.54
C ASN A 44 4.32 10.04 0.05
N PHE A 45 3.14 9.75 0.61
CA PHE A 45 2.84 8.44 1.18
C PHE A 45 2.79 7.37 0.10
N VAL A 46 2.09 7.63 -1.01
CA VAL A 46 1.94 6.67 -2.12
C VAL A 46 3.28 6.38 -2.82
N ASP A 47 4.08 7.42 -3.07
CA ASP A 47 5.44 7.27 -3.60
C ASP A 47 6.32 6.47 -2.63
N GLY A 48 6.16 6.71 -1.33
CA GLY A 48 6.78 5.97 -0.24
C GLY A 48 6.49 4.48 -0.30
N CYS A 49 5.21 4.11 -0.36
CA CYS A 49 4.78 2.71 -0.50
C CYS A 49 5.36 2.06 -1.76
N THR A 50 5.42 2.78 -2.88
CA THR A 50 6.03 2.27 -4.12
C THR A 50 7.52 1.99 -3.95
N LYS A 51 8.26 2.90 -3.31
CA LYS A 51 9.69 2.70 -3.00
C LYS A 51 9.90 1.55 -2.01
N LEU A 52 8.98 1.35 -1.08
CA LEU A 52 9.00 0.26 -0.13
C LEU A 52 8.89 -1.11 -0.83
N VAL A 53 7.96 -1.25 -1.78
CA VAL A 53 7.83 -2.45 -2.64
C VAL A 53 9.11 -2.69 -3.43
N LYS A 54 9.73 -1.63 -3.97
CA LYS A 54 11.01 -1.75 -4.68
C LYS A 54 12.13 -2.24 -3.76
N ALA A 55 12.29 -1.67 -2.56
CA ALA A 55 13.30 -2.14 -1.61
C ALA A 55 13.05 -3.59 -1.15
N ALA A 56 11.80 -4.01 -1.06
CA ALA A 56 11.44 -5.41 -0.81
C ALA A 56 11.94 -6.34 -1.92
N SER A 57 11.80 -5.94 -3.19
CA SER A 57 12.32 -6.70 -4.33
C SER A 57 13.86 -6.79 -4.35
N GLU A 58 14.54 -5.77 -3.82
CA GLU A 58 16.00 -5.71 -3.65
C GLU A 58 16.49 -6.45 -2.38
N ARG A 59 15.56 -6.96 -1.55
CA ARG A 59 15.82 -7.59 -0.24
C ARG A 59 16.58 -6.70 0.74
N ASP A 60 16.41 -5.38 0.66
CA ASP A 60 17.09 -4.42 1.54
C ASP A 60 16.29 -4.13 2.82
N ALA A 61 16.52 -4.94 3.84
CA ALA A 61 15.85 -4.84 5.14
C ALA A 61 16.08 -3.49 5.87
N ARG A 62 17.28 -2.89 5.73
CA ARG A 62 17.60 -1.62 6.39
C ARG A 62 16.82 -0.48 5.76
N LYS A 63 16.84 -0.43 4.43
CA LYS A 63 16.11 0.56 3.65
C LYS A 63 14.59 0.46 3.87
N ILE A 64 14.06 -0.77 4.02
CA ILE A 64 12.65 -0.99 4.40
C ILE A 64 12.34 -0.33 5.75
N LEU A 65 13.17 -0.55 6.77
CA LEU A 65 12.94 -0.01 8.11
C LEU A 65 13.02 1.52 8.13
N GLU A 66 14.05 2.09 7.50
CA GLU A 66 14.26 3.54 7.40
C GLU A 66 13.07 4.21 6.69
N MET A 67 12.72 3.75 5.49
CA MET A 67 11.61 4.33 4.74
C MET A 67 10.26 4.15 5.43
N SER A 68 10.05 3.03 6.15
CA SER A 68 8.81 2.81 6.90
C SER A 68 8.62 3.83 8.02
N ARG A 69 9.72 4.27 8.66
CA ARG A 69 9.67 5.35 9.65
C ARG A 69 9.45 6.71 8.98
N GLU A 70 10.15 6.99 7.89
CA GLU A 70 10.04 8.26 7.16
C GLU A 70 8.62 8.56 6.67
N ILE A 71 7.89 7.52 6.22
CA ILE A 71 6.51 7.68 5.71
C ILE A 71 5.44 7.44 6.77
N GLY A 72 5.84 7.18 8.02
CA GLY A 72 4.96 7.04 9.18
C GLY A 72 4.25 5.70 9.33
N LEU A 73 4.75 4.63 8.70
CA LEU A 73 4.28 3.27 8.96
C LEU A 73 4.79 2.72 10.30
N LEU A 74 5.97 3.18 10.73
CA LEU A 74 6.55 2.91 12.04
C LEU A 74 6.82 4.24 12.76
N SER A 75 6.55 4.27 14.06
CA SER A 75 6.81 5.45 14.90
C SER A 75 8.28 5.57 15.32
N GLY A 76 9.04 4.47 15.26
CA GLY A 76 10.42 4.38 15.76
C GLY A 76 10.52 3.93 17.23
N TYR A 77 9.39 3.71 17.90
CA TYR A 77 9.33 3.26 19.30
C TYR A 77 8.85 1.80 19.44
N GLU A 78 8.74 1.09 18.32
CA GLU A 78 8.33 -0.29 18.28
C GLU A 78 9.35 -1.21 18.96
N SER A 79 8.86 -2.35 19.47
CA SER A 79 9.76 -3.39 19.94
C SER A 79 10.51 -4.01 18.77
N SER A 80 11.72 -4.53 19.03
CA SER A 80 12.52 -5.23 18.01
C SER A 80 11.78 -6.40 17.34
N ILE A 81 10.83 -7.02 18.05
CA ILE A 81 9.97 -8.09 17.52
C ILE A 81 9.02 -7.52 16.47
N MET A 82 8.41 -6.36 16.73
CA MET A 82 7.45 -5.73 15.81
C MET A 82 8.14 -5.15 14.58
N GLU A 83 9.32 -4.54 14.75
CA GLU A 83 10.15 -4.10 13.62
C GLU A 83 10.54 -5.27 12.71
N LYS A 84 10.99 -6.37 13.30
CA LYS A 84 11.35 -7.58 12.55
C LYS A 84 10.14 -8.15 11.80
N ALA A 85 8.98 -8.26 12.45
CA ALA A 85 7.76 -8.76 11.84
C ALA A 85 7.29 -7.87 10.67
N HIS A 86 7.40 -6.54 10.82
CA HIS A 86 7.11 -5.58 9.75
C HIS A 86 8.03 -5.77 8.55
N VAL A 87 9.35 -5.78 8.78
CA VAL A 87 10.35 -5.98 7.72
C VAL A 87 10.15 -7.33 7.02
N GLU A 88 9.92 -8.40 7.76
CA GLU A 88 9.63 -9.72 7.19
C GLU A 88 8.40 -9.68 6.29
N SER A 89 7.28 -9.12 6.77
CA SER A 89 6.03 -9.00 6.00
C SER A 89 6.23 -8.26 4.67
N VAL A 90 6.96 -7.13 4.70
CA VAL A 90 7.29 -6.36 3.51
C VAL A 90 8.19 -7.15 2.55
N LEU A 91 9.19 -7.87 3.06
CA LEU A 91 10.03 -8.75 2.26
C LEU A 91 9.24 -9.89 1.61
N ILE A 92 8.23 -10.45 2.29
CA ILE A 92 7.35 -11.46 1.69
C ILE A 92 6.62 -10.89 0.48
N MET A 93 6.08 -9.68 0.60
CA MET A 93 5.36 -9.01 -0.50
C MET A 93 6.26 -8.78 -1.72
N GLY A 94 7.56 -8.56 -1.53
CA GLY A 94 8.53 -8.35 -2.61
C GLY A 94 9.13 -9.63 -3.20
N ARG A 95 8.81 -10.83 -2.69
CA ARG A 95 9.33 -12.09 -3.24
C ARG A 95 8.66 -12.38 -4.59
N ARG A 96 9.50 -12.53 -5.62
CA ARG A 96 9.15 -13.22 -6.87
C ARG A 96 9.44 -14.70 -6.74
#